data_AF-A0A349HNA0-F1
#
_entry.id   AF-A0A349HNA0-F1
#
_cell.length_a   1.000
_cell.length_b   1.000
_cell.length_c   1.000
_cell.angle_alpha   90.00
_cell.angle_beta   90.00
_cell.angle_gamma   90.00
#
_symmetry.space_group_name_H-M   'P 1'
#
loop_
_entity.id
_entity.type
_entity.pdbx_description
1 polymer ?
#
loop_
_entity_poly.entity_id
_entity_poly.type
_entity_poly.pdbx_seq_one_letter_code
_entity_poly.pdbx_strand_id
1 'polypeptide(L)'
;MDSDINYIIHKSLKGDKIYQEILLKKLNPLIFNNIYKYYKASNPLVEDLLHEGYIIILQSLKDYDAKRNVHFLQYVKIRLFYFYKNYYKKSIKNNTLSVEYLNETGKEFKSDSP
;
A
#
# COMPACT_ATOMS: atom_id res chain seq x y z
N MET A 1 0.27 -23.51 -15.65
CA MET A 1 0.44 -22.05 -15.76
C MET A 1 1.92 -21.75 -15.66
N ASP A 2 2.42 -20.87 -16.52
CA ASP A 2 3.82 -20.44 -16.51
C ASP A 2 4.18 -19.85 -15.13
N SER A 3 5.23 -20.37 -14.48
CA SER A 3 5.62 -19.95 -13.14
C SER A 3 6.51 -18.70 -13.16
N ASP A 4 7.11 -18.39 -14.31
CA ASP A 4 8.02 -17.27 -14.51
C ASP A 4 7.31 -15.93 -14.29
N ILE A 5 7.83 -15.19 -13.31
CA ILE A 5 7.32 -13.88 -12.93
C ILE A 5 7.48 -12.86 -14.05
N ASN A 6 8.53 -12.96 -14.87
CA ASN A 6 8.80 -11.99 -15.93
C ASN A 6 7.79 -12.12 -17.07
N TYR A 7 7.46 -13.36 -17.45
CA TYR A 7 6.41 -13.63 -18.40
C TYR A 7 5.05 -13.10 -17.93
N ILE A 8 4.72 -13.32 -16.65
CA ILE A 8 3.48 -12.82 -16.05
C ILE A 8 3.45 -11.29 -16.11
N ILE A 9 4.51 -10.61 -15.67
CA ILE A 9 4.63 -9.16 -15.73
C ILE A 9 4.45 -8.64 -17.15
N HIS A 10 5.10 -9.27 -18.14
CA HIS A 10 4.98 -8.87 -19.55
C HIS A 10 3.54 -8.95 -20.05
N LYS A 11 2.82 -10.05 -19.74
CA LYS A 11 1.41 -10.19 -20.09
C LYS A 11 0.52 -9.19 -19.34
N SER A 12 0.78 -8.95 -18.06
CA SER A 12 0.06 -7.95 -17.26
C SER A 12 0.22 -6.54 -17.81
N LEU A 13 1.44 -6.16 -18.24
CA LEU A 13 1.75 -4.86 -18.84
C LEU A 13 1.05 -4.67 -20.20
N LYS A 14 0.79 -5.77 -20.93
CA LYS A 14 -0.01 -5.75 -22.16
C LYS A 14 -1.53 -5.63 -21.90
N GLY A 15 -1.96 -5.57 -20.64
CA GLY A 15 -3.37 -5.42 -20.27
C GLY A 15 -4.14 -6.74 -20.14
N ASP A 16 -3.47 -7.88 -20.16
CA ASP A 16 -4.13 -9.18 -20.00
C ASP A 16 -4.64 -9.35 -18.56
N LYS A 17 -5.96 -9.29 -18.38
CA LYS A 17 -6.62 -9.31 -17.07
C LYS A 17 -6.36 -10.60 -16.29
N ILE A 18 -6.23 -11.74 -16.97
CA ILE A 18 -5.94 -13.03 -16.31
C ILE A 18 -4.56 -12.97 -15.68
N TYR A 19 -3.57 -12.47 -16.43
CA TYR A 19 -2.22 -12.32 -15.89
C TYR A 19 -2.10 -11.22 -14.85
N GLN A 20 -2.88 -10.14 -14.96
CA GLN A 20 -2.97 -9.14 -13.89
C GLN A 20 -3.46 -9.76 -12.58
N GLU A 21 -4.51 -10.58 -12.61
CA GLU A 21 -5.00 -11.28 -11.43
C GLU A 21 -3.96 -12.24 -10.84
N ILE A 22 -3.28 -13.01 -11.69
CA ILE A 22 -2.18 -13.91 -11.28
C ILE A 22 -1.04 -13.11 -10.63
N LEU A 23 -0.67 -11.96 -11.23
CA LEU A 23 0.36 -11.08 -10.70
C LEU A 23 0.00 -10.55 -9.32
N LEU A 24 -1.24 -10.07 -9.14
CA LEU A 24 -1.71 -9.58 -7.83
C LEU A 24 -1.56 -10.66 -6.76
N LYS A 25 -2.09 -11.86 -7.02
CA LYS A 25 -1.98 -13.02 -6.10
C LYS A 25 -0.53 -13.36 -5.78
N LYS A 26 0.36 -13.36 -6.78
CA LYS A 26 1.80 -13.60 -6.59
C LYS A 26 2.50 -12.51 -5.76
N LEU A 27 1.98 -11.29 -5.76
CA LEU A 27 2.53 -10.16 -5.01
C LEU A 27 1.91 -9.99 -3.62
N ASN A 28 0.94 -10.83 -3.21
CA ASN A 28 0.40 -10.85 -1.84
C ASN A 28 1.49 -10.86 -0.76
N PRO A 29 2.54 -11.71 -0.84
CA PRO A 29 3.60 -11.70 0.18
C PRO A 29 4.31 -10.34 0.29
N LEU A 30 4.47 -9.62 -0.83
CA LEU A 30 5.09 -8.30 -0.84
C LEU A 30 4.19 -7.23 -0.20
N ILE A 31 2.87 -7.32 -0.43
CA ILE A 31 1.88 -6.46 0.21
C ILE A 31 1.85 -6.72 1.72
N PHE A 32 1.64 -7.97 2.14
CA PHE A 32 1.58 -8.33 3.55
C PHE A 32 2.85 -7.97 4.31
N ASN A 33 4.03 -8.14 3.70
CA ASN A 33 5.29 -7.70 4.30
C ASN A 33 5.36 -6.18 4.57
N ASN A 34 4.60 -5.35 3.85
CA ASN A 34 4.49 -3.93 4.17
C ASN A 34 3.41 -3.63 5.20
N ILE A 35 2.27 -4.34 5.16
CA ILE A 35 1.18 -4.20 6.14
C ILE A 35 1.66 -4.58 7.53
N TYR A 36 2.31 -5.75 7.66
CA TYR A 36 2.70 -6.32 8.96
C TYR A 36 3.86 -5.59 9.65
N LYS A 37 4.47 -4.60 9.00
CA LYS A 37 5.38 -3.65 9.67
C LYS A 37 4.67 -2.72 10.64
N TYR A 38 3.37 -2.51 10.45
CA TYR A 38 2.60 -1.48 11.15
C TYR A 38 1.34 -2.03 11.82
N TYR A 39 0.80 -3.15 11.33
CA TYR A 39 -0.45 -3.75 11.78
C TYR A 39 -0.24 -5.22 12.16
N LYS A 40 -0.94 -5.69 13.20
CA LYS A 40 -1.01 -7.12 13.51
C LYS A 40 -1.85 -7.83 12.45
N ALA A 41 -1.58 -9.11 12.20
CA ALA A 41 -2.34 -9.92 11.25
C ALA A 41 -3.84 -10.01 11.59
N SER A 42 -4.21 -9.90 12.87
CA SER A 42 -5.60 -9.87 13.33
C SER A 42 -6.28 -8.50 13.24
N ASN A 43 -5.61 -7.47 12.72
CA ASN A 43 -6.19 -6.13 12.62
C ASN A 43 -7.28 -6.12 11.53
N PRO A 44 -8.49 -5.58 11.79
CA PRO A 44 -9.59 -5.60 10.83
C PRO A 44 -9.28 -4.83 9.54
N LEU A 45 -8.34 -3.87 9.56
CA LEU A 45 -7.95 -3.11 8.37
C LEU A 45 -7.05 -3.89 7.40
N VAL A 46 -6.60 -5.10 7.74
CA VAL A 46 -5.65 -5.86 6.90
C VAL A 46 -6.23 -6.16 5.52
N GLU A 47 -7.53 -6.49 5.44
CA GLU A 47 -8.20 -6.78 4.17
C GLU A 47 -8.29 -5.51 3.29
N ASP A 48 -8.72 -4.39 3.86
CA ASP A 48 -8.75 -3.11 3.16
C ASP A 48 -7.36 -2.70 2.67
N LEU A 49 -6.35 -2.85 3.53
CA LEU A 49 -4.96 -2.54 3.19
C LEU A 49 -4.42 -3.46 2.09
N LEU A 50 -4.86 -4.72 2.01
CA LEU A 50 -4.52 -5.61 0.90
C LEU A 50 -5.11 -5.10 -0.41
N HIS A 51 -6.39 -4.69 -0.41
CA HIS A 51 -7.05 -4.11 -1.58
C HIS A 51 -6.36 -2.82 -2.06
N GLU A 52 -5.97 -1.95 -1.14
CA GLU A 52 -5.16 -0.77 -1.46
C GLU A 52 -3.82 -1.15 -2.12
N GLY A 53 -3.18 -2.22 -1.64
CA GLY A 53 -1.97 -2.76 -2.26
C GLY A 53 -2.19 -3.20 -3.71
N TYR A 54 -3.33 -3.83 -4.01
CA TYR A 54 -3.70 -4.18 -5.38
C TYR A 54 -3.89 -2.94 -6.26
N ILE A 55 -4.54 -1.90 -5.75
CA ILE A 55 -4.71 -0.63 -6.48
C ILE A 55 -3.34 -0.06 -6.85
N ILE A 56 -2.37 -0.05 -5.93
CA ILE A 56 -1.02 0.43 -6.20
C ILE A 56 -0.33 -0.40 -7.29
N ILE A 57 -0.47 -1.73 -7.29
CA ILE A 57 0.12 -2.59 -8.33
C ILE A 57 -0.54 -2.34 -9.69
N LEU A 58 -1.87 -2.25 -9.75
CA LEU A 58 -2.61 -1.98 -10.99
C LEU A 58 -2.29 -0.60 -11.57
N GLN A 59 -2.17 0.42 -10.72
CA GLN A 59 -1.66 1.73 -11.15
C GLN A 59 -0.22 1.62 -11.63
N SER A 60 0.62 0.83 -10.97
CA SER A 60 2.01 0.61 -11.41
C SER A 60 2.09 0.01 -12.80
N LEU A 61 1.19 -0.89 -13.18
CA LEU A 61 1.12 -1.42 -14.55
C LEU A 61 0.83 -0.34 -15.60
N LYS A 62 0.06 0.69 -15.24
CA LYS A 62 -0.28 1.82 -16.13
C LYS A 62 0.85 2.85 -16.20
N ASP A 63 1.47 3.15 -15.06
CA ASP A 63 2.44 4.23 -14.93
C ASP A 63 3.89 3.78 -15.21
N TYR A 64 4.13 2.49 -15.38
CA TYR A 64 5.47 1.94 -15.54
C TYR A 64 6.09 2.34 -16.88
N ASP A 65 7.25 2.99 -16.80
CA ASP A 65 8.04 3.39 -17.96
C ASP A 65 9.29 2.52 -18.08
N ALA A 66 9.25 1.58 -19.03
CA ALA A 66 10.37 0.67 -19.31
C ALA A 66 11.65 1.40 -19.75
N LYS A 67 11.56 2.63 -20.27
CA LYS A 67 12.75 3.42 -20.68
C LYS A 67 13.62 3.82 -19.50
N ARG A 68 13.09 3.78 -18.28
CA ARG A 68 13.85 4.07 -17.04
C ARG A 68 14.81 2.95 -16.63
N ASN A 69 14.84 1.83 -17.37
CA ASN A 69 15.74 0.70 -17.15
C ASN A 69 15.73 0.15 -15.70
N VAL A 70 14.57 0.21 -15.04
CA VAL A 70 14.33 -0.35 -13.70
C VAL A 70 13.34 -1.48 -13.85
N HIS A 71 13.65 -2.65 -13.32
CA HIS A 71 12.73 -3.79 -13.35
C HIS A 71 11.40 -3.47 -12.67
N PHE A 72 10.28 -3.90 -13.27
CA PHE A 72 8.93 -3.64 -12.77
C PHE A 72 8.73 -3.98 -11.28
N LEU A 73 9.26 -5.12 -10.83
CA LEU A 73 9.16 -5.51 -9.41
C LEU A 73 9.85 -4.53 -8.47
N GLN A 74 10.99 -3.97 -8.88
CA GLN A 74 11.70 -2.98 -8.07
C GLN A 74 10.90 -1.68 -7.99
N TYR A 75 10.28 -1.27 -9.10
CA TYR A 75 9.38 -0.12 -9.15
C TYR A 75 8.17 -0.30 -8.20
N VAL A 76 7.47 -1.44 -8.29
CA VAL A 76 6.33 -1.77 -7.42
C VAL A 76 6.74 -1.83 -5.94
N LYS A 77 7.90 -2.44 -5.63
CA LYS A 77 8.41 -2.54 -4.26
C LYS A 77 8.59 -1.17 -3.62
N ILE A 78 9.14 -0.21 -4.35
CA ILE A 78 9.32 1.17 -3.89
C ILE A 78 7.96 1.86 -3.69
N ARG A 79 7.02 1.70 -4.65
CA ARG A 79 5.68 2.29 -4.55
C ARG A 79 4.91 1.78 -3.33
N LEU A 80 4.87 0.46 -3.12
CA LEU A 80 4.20 -0.13 -1.96
C LEU A 80 4.83 0.33 -0.65
N PHE A 81 6.17 0.37 -0.57
CA PHE A 81 6.87 0.82 0.64
C PHE A 81 6.44 2.25 1.05
N TYR A 82 6.48 3.19 0.11
CA TYR A 82 6.10 4.57 0.41
C TYR A 82 4.61 4.73 0.65
N PHE A 83 3.76 4.00 -0.07
CA PHE A 83 2.32 4.00 0.15
C PHE A 83 1.99 3.62 1.60
N TYR A 84 2.39 2.44 2.08
CA TYR A 84 2.04 1.99 3.44
C TYR A 84 2.72 2.82 4.53
N LYS A 85 3.96 3.26 4.31
CA LYS A 85 4.66 4.17 5.23
C LYS A 85 3.88 5.48 5.41
N ASN A 86 3.40 6.06 4.32
CA ASN A 86 2.66 7.32 4.36
C ASN A 86 1.24 7.13 4.90
N TYR A 87 0.59 6.02 4.55
CA TYR A 87 -0.72 5.64 5.09
C TYR A 87 -0.68 5.56 6.61
N TYR A 88 0.28 4.80 7.16
CA TYR A 88 0.45 4.66 8.60
C TYR A 88 0.81 5.98 9.30
N LYS A 89 1.70 6.78 8.72
CA LYS A 89 2.00 8.12 9.26
C LYS A 89 0.75 8.99 9.35
N LYS A 90 -0.11 8.94 8.33
CA LYS A 90 -1.37 9.69 8.29
C LYS A 90 -2.36 9.16 9.33
N SER A 91 -2.47 7.84 9.50
CA SER A 91 -3.37 7.25 10.51
C SER A 91 -2.97 7.63 11.94
N ILE A 92 -1.67 7.60 12.26
CA ILE A 92 -1.16 8.05 13.57
C ILE A 92 -1.40 9.54 13.78
N LYS A 93 -1.14 10.38 12.76
CA LYS A 93 -1.41 11.82 12.84
C LYS A 93 -2.90 12.09 13.10
N ASN A 94 -3.79 11.39 12.39
CA ASN A 94 -5.22 11.57 12.56
C ASN A 94 -5.71 11.08 13.94
N ASN A 95 -5.13 10.00 14.46
CA ASN A 95 -5.46 9.49 15.79
C ASN A 95 -4.98 10.45 16.91
N THR A 96 -3.76 10.98 16.79
CA THR A 96 -3.21 11.93 17.79
C THR A 96 -3.88 13.31 17.77
N LEU A 97 -4.52 13.66 16.66
CA LEU A 97 -5.31 14.90 16.52
C LEU A 97 -6.82 14.67 16.69
N SER A 98 -7.25 13.44 17.00
CA SER A 98 -8.67 13.19 17.22
C SER A 98 -9.13 13.88 18.49
N VAL A 99 -10.36 14.39 18.47
CA VAL A 99 -10.95 15.07 19.63
C VAL A 99 -11.03 14.10 20.81
N GLU A 100 -11.30 12.82 20.56
CA GLU A 100 -11.30 11.79 21.61
C GLU A 100 -9.93 11.66 22.27
N TYR A 101 -8.85 11.56 21.50
CA TYR A 101 -7.49 11.43 22.05
C TYR A 101 -7.03 12.70 22.78
N LEU A 102 -7.38 13.88 22.26
CA LEU A 102 -7.06 15.16 22.92
C LEU A 102 -7.82 15.35 24.23
N ASN A 103 -9.09 14.92 24.28
CA ASN A 103 -9.89 14.91 25.50
C ASN A 103 -9.35 13.91 26.53
N GLU A 104 -8.93 12.72 26.11
CA GLU A 104 -8.33 11.69 26.99
C GLU A 104 -6.96 12.12 27.56
N THR A 105 -6.19 12.90 26.81
CA THR A 105 -4.83 13.33 27.21
C THR A 105 -4.80 14.65 27.98
N GLY A 106 -5.97 15.23 28.30
CA GLY A 106 -6.08 16.42 29.16
C GLY A 106 -5.46 17.70 28.57
N LYS A 107 -5.20 17.74 27.26
CA LYS A 107 -4.79 18.97 26.58
C LYS A 107 -6.04 19.80 26.30
N GLU A 108 -6.52 20.51 27.33
CA GLU A 108 -7.46 21.60 27.11
C GLU A 108 -6.81 22.58 26.13
N PHE A 109 -7.46 22.79 24.97
CA PHE A 109 -7.22 23.99 24.21
C PHE A 109 -7.54 25.15 25.16
N LYS A 110 -6.51 25.83 25.65
CA LYS A 110 -6.71 27.18 26.18
C LYS A 110 -7.28 27.98 25.03
N SER A 111 -8.60 28.14 25.03
CA SER A 111 -9.23 29.25 24.33
C SER A 111 -8.63 30.48 24.99
N ASP A 112 -7.72 31.15 24.30
CA ASP A 112 -7.38 32.52 24.62
C ASP A 112 -8.69 33.31 24.47
N SER A 113 -9.38 33.47 25.59
CA SER A 113 -10.51 34.39 25.70
C SER A 113 -9.95 35.82 25.67
N PRO A 114 -10.67 36.75 25.03
CA PRO A 114 -10.16 38.04 24.56
C PRO A 114 -9.61 38.97 25.64
#